data_AF-H0BWL8-F1
#
_entry.id   AF-H0BWL8-F1
#
_cell.length_a   1.000
_cell.length_b   1.000
_cell.length_c   1.000
_cell.angle_alpha   90.00
_cell.angle_beta   90.00
_cell.angle_gamma   90.00
#
_symmetry.space_group_name_H-M   'P 1'
#
loop_
_entity.id
_entity.type
_entity.pdbx_description
1 polymer ?
#
loop_
_entity_poly.entity_id
_entity_poly.type
_entity_poly.pdbx_seq_one_letter_code
_entity_poly.pdbx_strand_id
1 'polypeptide(L)' 'MTSNEDITSLTALVQRMVDESGNPQGFDARAWLDHWLVSAVPALGGRRPLDVLKEPAGLDLLRGVLLNAQSGTFS' A
#
# COMPACT_ATOMS: atom_id res chain seq x y z
N MET A 1 2.25 -17.33 0.47
CA MET A 1 2.75 -17.06 -0.89
C MET A 1 2.05 -15.79 -1.32
N THR A 2 2.77 -14.70 -1.63
CA THR A 2 2.13 -13.45 -2.06
C THR A 2 1.58 -13.66 -3.47
N SER A 3 0.28 -13.48 -3.68
CA SER A 3 -0.35 -13.71 -4.97
C SER A 3 -0.28 -12.45 -5.84
N ASN A 4 -0.18 -12.61 -7.16
CA ASN A 4 -0.19 -11.48 -8.10
C ASN A 4 -1.49 -10.66 -8.02
N GLU A 5 -2.58 -11.30 -7.57
CA GLU A 5 -3.87 -10.64 -7.30
C GLU A 5 -3.80 -9.65 -6.13
N ASP A 6 -3.05 -9.97 -5.07
CA ASP A 6 -2.87 -9.10 -3.90
C ASP A 6 -2.18 -7.79 -4.31
N ILE A 7 -1.10 -7.91 -5.09
CA ILE A 7 -0.34 -6.78 -5.62
C ILE A 7 -1.20 -5.93 -6.56
N THR A 8 -2.00 -6.59 -7.40
CA THR A 8 -2.94 -5.90 -8.30
C THR A 8 -3.99 -5.12 -7.50
N SER A 9 -4.54 -5.72 -6.45
CA SER A 9 -5.52 -5.05 -5.58
C SER A 9 -4.94 -3.84 -4.87
N LEU A 10 -3.72 -3.95 -4.33
CA LEU A 10 -3.03 -2.83 -3.67
C LEU A 10 -2.68 -1.72 -4.68
N THR A 11 -2.26 -2.08 -5.89
CA THR A 11 -1.94 -1.10 -6.95
C THR A 11 -3.18 -0.29 -7.33
N ALA A 12 -4.32 -0.97 -7.51
CA ALA A 12 -5.58 -0.30 -7.81
C ALA A 12 -6.04 0.63 -6.67
N LEU A 13 -5.83 0.22 -5.41
CA LEU A 13 -6.10 1.06 -4.25
C LEU A 13 -5.24 2.33 -4.25
N VAL A 14 -3.93 2.20 -4.48
CA VAL A 14 -3.01 3.35 -4.55
C VAL A 14 -3.39 4.29 -5.69
N GLN A 15 -3.69 3.77 -6.88
CA GLN A 15 -4.12 4.59 -8.01
C GLN A 15 -5.37 5.40 -7.66
N ARG A 16 -6.38 4.73 -7.09
CA ARG A 16 -7.61 5.39 -6.63
C ARG A 16 -7.32 6.50 -5.61
N MET A 17 -6.42 6.25 -4.66
CA MET A 17 -6.04 7.26 -3.66
C MET A 17 -5.46 8.51 -4.31
N VAL A 18 -4.61 8.35 -5.33
CA VAL A 18 -4.00 9.48 -6.05
C VAL A 18 -5.03 10.21 -6.92
N ASP A 19 -5.90 9.47 -7.60
CA ASP A 19 -6.98 10.04 -8.40
C ASP A 19 -7.92 10.90 -7.54
N GLU A 20 -8.23 10.44 -6.32
CA GLU A 20 -9.05 11.17 -5.35
C GLU A 20 -8.32 12.38 -4.73
N SER A 21 -6.98 12.38 -4.71
CA SER A 21 -6.17 13.43 -4.08
C SER A 21 -5.77 14.58 -5.02
N GLY A 22 -6.06 14.49 -6.32
CA GLY A 22 -5.79 15.58 -7.27
C GLY A 22 -5.36 15.12 -8.66
N ASN A 23 -4.11 15.42 -9.05
CA ASN A 23 -3.62 15.17 -10.40
C ASN A 23 -2.72 13.92 -10.46
N PRO A 24 -3.20 12.79 -11.03
CA PRO A 24 -2.43 11.56 -11.16
C PRO A 24 -1.39 11.58 -12.30
N GLN A 25 -1.31 12.66 -13.08
CA GLN A 25 -0.46 12.70 -14.28
C GLN A 25 1.02 12.44 -13.94
N GLY A 26 1.57 11.38 -14.54
CA GLY A 26 2.97 10.97 -14.35
C GLY A 26 3.23 10.13 -13.10
N PHE A 27 2.20 9.83 -12.29
CA PHE A 27 2.33 8.93 -11.15
C PHE A 27 2.20 7.47 -11.59
N ASP A 28 3.22 6.66 -11.30
CA ASP A 28 3.19 5.20 -11.51
C ASP A 28 2.88 4.49 -10.19
N ALA A 29 1.62 4.11 -10.01
CA ALA A 29 1.16 3.43 -8.80
C ALA A 29 1.85 2.07 -8.58
N ARG A 30 2.22 1.37 -9.66
CA ARG A 30 2.89 0.07 -9.55
C ARG A 30 4.33 0.24 -9.09
N ALA A 31 5.08 1.14 -9.71
CA ALA A 31 6.45 1.43 -9.31
C ALA A 31 6.53 1.99 -7.88
N TRP A 32 5.58 2.86 -7.51
CA TRP A 32 5.46 3.35 -6.14
C TRP A 32 5.19 2.22 -5.14
N LEU A 33 4.23 1.33 -5.46
CA LEU A 33 3.89 0.21 -4.60
C LEU A 33 5.07 -0.75 -4.44
N ASP A 34 5.77 -1.09 -5.52
CA ASP A 34 6.93 -1.98 -5.49
C ASP A 34 8.03 -1.43 -4.56
N HIS A 35 8.26 -0.12 -4.58
CA HIS A 35 9.19 0.53 -3.66
C HIS A 35 8.68 0.53 -2.21
N TRP A 36 7.39 0.80 -2.01
CA TRP A 36 6.77 0.80 -0.68
C TRP A 36 6.82 -0.59 -0.04
N LEU A 37 6.57 -1.66 -0.80
CA LEU A 37 6.54 -3.04 -0.32
C LEU A 37 7.87 -3.50 0.30
N VAL A 38 8.99 -2.98 -0.19
CA VAL A 38 10.33 -3.35 0.29
C VAL A 38 10.90 -2.37 1.32
N SER A 39 10.22 -1.24 1.54
CA SER A 39 10.64 -0.20 2.48
C SER A 39 10.14 -0.47 3.91
N ALA A 40 10.88 0.01 4.90
CA ALA A 40 10.45 -0.06 6.30
C ALA A 40 9.34 0.98 6.56
N VAL A 41 8.18 0.53 7.04
CA VAL A 41 7.04 1.41 7.30
C VAL A 41 6.86 1.59 8.82
N PRO A 42 6.97 2.82 9.36
CA PRO A 42 6.83 3.06 10.79
C PRO A 42 5.50 2.58 11.38
N ALA A 43 4.38 2.75 10.64
CA ALA A 43 3.06 2.28 11.04
C ALA A 43 2.95 0.75 11.19
N LEU A 44 3.89 0.01 10.59
CA LEU A 44 4.02 -1.45 10.73
C LEU A 44 5.09 -1.85 11.76
N GLY A 45 5.50 -0.93 12.65
CA GLY A 45 6.61 -1.16 13.58
C GLY A 45 7.97 -1.24 12.89
N GLY A 46 8.14 -0.54 11.76
CA GLY A 46 9.37 -0.57 10.96
C GLY A 46 9.53 -1.82 10.08
N ARG A 47 8.50 -2.65 9.99
CA ARG A 47 8.49 -3.83 9.12
C ARG A 47 8.26 -3.45 7.67
N ARG A 48 8.70 -4.33 6.76
CA ARG A 48 8.39 -4.21 5.34
C ARG A 48 6.97 -4.72 5.07
N PRO A 49 6.14 -3.99 4.29
CA PRO A 49 4.81 -4.45 3.92
C PRO A 49 4.83 -5.82 3.25
N LEU A 50 5.86 -6.15 2.47
CA LEU A 50 5.98 -7.47 1.84
C LEU A 50 6.06 -8.62 2.85
N ASP A 51 6.59 -8.39 4.05
CA ASP A 51 6.63 -9.42 5.09
C ASP A 51 5.28 -9.56 5.78
N VAL A 52 4.54 -8.46 5.95
CA VAL A 52 3.17 -8.46 6.46
C VAL A 52 2.22 -9.12 5.46
N LEU A 53 2.39 -8.89 4.16
CA LEU A 53 1.55 -9.45 3.11
C LEU A 53 1.61 -10.99 3.04
N LYS A 54 2.64 -11.61 3.62
CA LYS A 54 2.76 -13.07 3.73
C LYS A 54 1.96 -13.65 4.90
N GLU A 55 1.50 -12.81 5.82
CA GLU A 55 0.73 -13.21 6.98
C GLU A 55 -0.76 -13.39 6.64
N PRO A 56 -1.48 -14.24 7.39
CA PRO A 56 -2.94 -14.27 7.32
C PRO A 56 -3.52 -12.87 7.57
N ALA A 57 -4.49 -12.45 6.76
CA ALA A 57 -5.07 -11.10 6.79
C ALA A 57 -4.09 -9.93 6.53
N GLY A 58 -2.86 -10.22 6.10
CA GLY A 58 -1.86 -9.20 5.79
C GLY A 58 -2.33 -8.19 4.75
N LEU A 59 -3.05 -8.64 3.73
CA LEU A 59 -3.63 -7.77 2.70
C LEU A 59 -4.57 -6.71 3.30
N ASP A 60 -5.49 -7.11 4.18
CA ASP A 60 -6.46 -6.18 4.78
C ASP A 60 -5.80 -5.19 5.72
N LEU A 61 -4.75 -5.62 6.44
CA LEU A 61 -3.95 -4.73 7.26
C LEU A 61 -3.24 -3.67 6.41
N LEU A 62 -2.62 -4.07 5.29
CA LEU A 62 -1.95 -3.13 4.39
C LEU A 62 -2.93 -2.15 3.72
N ARG A 63 -4.14 -2.60 3.36
CA ARG A 63 -5.21 -1.71 2.87
C ARG A 63 -5.55 -0.64 3.90
N GLY A 64 -5.70 -1.01 5.17
CA GLY A 64 -5.94 -0.08 6.26
C GLY A 64 -4.82 0.96 6.42
N VAL A 65 -3.56 0.53 6.32
CA VAL A 65 -2.40 1.44 6.38
C VAL A 65 -2.42 2.45 5.24
N LEU A 66 -2.70 2.01 4.00
CA LEU A 66 -2.76 2.91 2.84
C LEU A 66 -3.91 3.92 2.95
N LEU A 67 -5.10 3.49 3.37
CA LEU A 67 -6.26 4.37 3.57
C LEU A 67 -6.05 5.40 4.70
N ASN A 68 -5.40 4.97 5.79
CA ASN A 68 -5.02 5.87 6.88
C ASN A 68 -4.00 6.93 6.39
N ALA A 69 -3.06 6.53 5.54
CA ALA A 69 -2.09 7.46 4.94
C ALA A 69 -2.76 8.50 4.02
N GLN A 70 -3.80 8.12 3.25
CA GLN A 70 -4.60 9.05 2.45
C GLN A 70 -5.27 10.13 3.31
N SER A 71 -5.83 9.69 4.44
CA SER A 71 -6.64 10.53 5.33
C SER A 71 -5.79 11.43 6.23
N GLY A 72 -4.46 11.21 6.28
CA GLY A 72 -3.56 11.83 7.25
C GLY A 72 -3.78 11.33 8.69
N THR A 73 -4.54 10.26 8.87
CA THR A 73 -4.96 9.77 10.19
C THR A 73 -4.06 8.62 10.61
N PHE A 74 -3.01 8.93 11.36
CA PHE A 74 -2.28 7.94 12.16
C PHE A 74 -2.66 8.19 13.62
N SER A 75 -3.53 7.33 14.18
CA SER A 75 -3.88 7.37 15.61
C SER A 75 -2.93 6.52 16.43
#